data_AF-B8IQL4-F1
#
_entry.id   AF-B8IQL4-F1
#
_cell.length_a   1.000
_cell.length_b   1.000
_cell.length_c   1.000
_cell.angle_alpha   90.00
_cell.angle_beta   90.00
_cell.angle_gamma   90.00
#
_symmetry.space_group_name_H-M   'P 1'
#
loop_
_entity.id
_entity.type
_entity.pdbx_description
1 polymer ?
#
loop_
_entity_poly.entity_id
_entity_poly.type
_entity_poly.pdbx_seq_one_letter_code
_entity_poly.pdbx_strand_id
1 'polypeptide(L)'
;MPVTETSVIGALTPSASFNIAKRIRDYFQRRAHARAVEQQAEQARLAASFLEDACRIADEQTKAAKATAQAIKAVRAVEEKILAEAEARTLFYQRLATSACARKNLKFRSFIKDTIEQSGFIMINTHHSSRDPIMDTSFRYTVGFTELGLPELLIVGQTRKLARHMLEHLLKDHKSGKRPINPIDGFRTVAGGHVCMLRQLPKSKANNTVVFQARDYYRRHVGVLQVVLPDSRGRYPWDIRFDGFDVSQVGIQESVVNWLTEGPPREQAPH
;
A
#
# COMPACT_ATOMS: atom_id res chain seq x y z
N MET A 1 16.20 -66.10 69.87
CA MET A 1 16.89 -67.29 70.40
C MET A 1 17.52 -68.03 69.23
N PRO A 2 18.85 -68.11 69.14
CA PRO A 2 19.50 -68.91 68.11
C PRO A 2 19.55 -70.36 68.59
N VAL A 3 18.92 -71.27 67.85
CA VAL A 3 19.10 -72.71 68.04
C VAL A 3 20.41 -73.07 67.37
N THR A 4 21.42 -73.37 68.17
CA THR A 4 22.68 -73.97 67.73
C THR A 4 22.42 -75.43 67.39
N GLU A 5 22.27 -75.76 66.11
CA GLU A 5 22.24 -77.15 65.66
C GLU A 5 23.66 -77.72 65.63
N THR A 6 23.86 -78.66 66.55
CA THR A 6 25.09 -79.39 66.83
C THR A 6 25.31 -80.49 65.79
N SER A 7 26.56 -80.53 65.33
CA SER A 7 27.15 -81.43 64.34
C SER A 7 26.94 -82.92 64.64
N VAL A 8 26.21 -83.60 63.74
CA VAL A 8 26.34 -85.05 63.49
C VAL A 8 26.84 -85.20 62.06
N ILE A 9 28.16 -85.15 61.86
CA ILE A 9 28.80 -85.51 60.59
C ILE A 9 29.49 -86.86 60.80
N GLY A 10 28.77 -87.93 60.46
CA GLY A 10 29.40 -89.23 60.21
C GLY A 10 30.38 -89.09 59.04
N ALA A 11 31.59 -89.64 59.20
CA ALA A 11 32.66 -89.54 58.22
C ALA A 11 32.25 -90.17 56.87
N LEU A 12 31.80 -89.32 55.95
CA LEU A 12 31.61 -89.68 54.55
C LEU A 12 32.97 -90.00 53.93
N THR A 13 33.06 -91.11 53.19
CA THR A 13 34.27 -91.43 52.43
C THR A 13 34.56 -90.29 51.44
N PRO A 14 35.84 -89.98 51.14
CA PRO A 14 36.22 -88.88 50.24
C PRO A 14 35.50 -88.86 48.88
N SER A 15 35.09 -90.04 48.38
CA SER A 15 34.32 -90.21 47.14
C SER A 15 32.86 -89.72 47.26
N ALA A 16 32.20 -89.92 48.41
CA ALA A 16 30.83 -89.48 48.62
C ALA A 16 30.73 -87.95 48.74
N SER A 17 31.67 -87.33 49.46
CA SER A 17 31.75 -85.86 49.62
C SER A 17 32.00 -85.14 48.30
N PHE A 18 32.84 -85.70 47.42
CA PHE A 18 33.08 -85.15 46.08
C PHE A 18 31.81 -85.16 45.21
N ASN A 19 31.05 -86.27 45.23
CA ASN A 19 29.81 -86.40 44.47
C ASN A 19 28.70 -85.44 44.96
N ILE A 20 28.62 -85.20 46.27
CA ILE A 20 27.67 -84.25 46.86
C ILE A 20 28.03 -82.81 46.46
N ALA A 21 29.31 -82.42 46.59
CA ALA A 21 29.77 -81.08 46.21
C ALA A 21 29.54 -80.78 44.72
N LYS A 22 29.76 -81.78 43.84
CA LYS A 22 29.46 -81.67 42.40
C LYS A 22 27.96 -81.46 42.15
N ARG A 23 27.10 -82.27 42.77
CA ARG A 23 25.63 -82.14 42.62
C ARG A 23 25.10 -80.79 43.11
N ILE A 24 25.65 -80.26 44.20
CA ILE A 24 25.30 -78.94 44.73
C ILE A 24 25.71 -77.85 43.73
N ARG A 25 26.94 -77.91 43.20
CA ARG A 25 27.41 -76.98 42.16
C ARG A 25 26.52 -77.02 40.92
N ASP A 26 26.22 -78.21 40.40
CA ASP A 26 25.38 -78.41 39.21
C ASP A 26 23.94 -77.92 39.45
N TYR A 27 23.43 -78.04 40.68
CA TYR A 27 22.13 -77.49 41.05
C TYR A 27 22.14 -75.95 41.03
N PHE A 28 23.13 -75.30 41.66
CA PHE A 28 23.23 -73.84 41.65
C PHE A 28 23.48 -73.27 40.26
N GLN A 29 24.31 -73.93 39.44
CA GLN A 29 24.53 -73.55 38.05
C GLN A 29 23.24 -73.65 37.23
N ARG A 30 22.47 -74.74 37.37
CA ARG A 30 21.17 -74.88 36.70
C ARG A 30 20.16 -73.84 37.17
N ARG A 31 20.12 -73.54 38.47
CA ARG A 31 19.23 -72.50 39.02
C ARG A 31 19.63 -71.10 38.57
N ALA A 32 20.92 -70.80 38.49
CA ALA A 32 21.42 -69.53 37.98
C ALA A 32 21.10 -69.38 36.48
N HIS A 33 21.32 -70.43 35.70
CA HIS A 33 20.94 -70.45 34.27
C HIS A 33 19.43 -70.27 34.08
N ALA A 34 18.60 -70.99 34.85
CA ALA A 34 17.14 -70.84 34.79
C ALA A 34 16.69 -69.41 35.11
N ARG A 35 17.27 -68.77 36.14
CA ARG A 35 17.02 -67.36 36.45
C ARG A 35 17.47 -66.41 35.34
N ALA A 36 18.63 -66.66 34.73
CA ALA A 36 19.11 -65.84 33.61
C ALA A 36 18.16 -65.95 32.41
N VAL A 37 17.68 -67.15 32.09
CA VAL A 37 16.68 -67.37 31.02
C VAL A 37 15.35 -66.68 31.35
N GLU A 38 14.89 -66.77 32.59
CA GLU A 38 13.67 -66.09 33.04
C GLU A 38 13.79 -64.56 32.96
N GLN A 39 14.91 -63.99 33.42
CA GLN A 39 15.22 -62.57 33.29
C GLN A 39 15.30 -62.13 31.82
N GLN A 40 15.96 -62.93 30.97
CA GLN A 40 16.03 -62.64 29.54
C GLN A 40 14.65 -62.69 28.88
N ALA A 41 13.79 -63.63 29.28
CA ALA A 41 12.42 -63.72 28.78
C ALA A 41 11.55 -62.54 29.26
N GLU A 42 11.71 -62.10 30.51
CA GLU A 42 11.02 -60.92 31.04
C GLU A 42 11.48 -59.64 30.32
N GLN A 43 12.79 -59.46 30.12
CA GLN A 43 13.33 -58.36 29.33
C GLN A 43 12.81 -58.36 27.90
N ALA A 44 12.71 -59.54 27.26
CA ALA A 44 12.14 -59.66 25.92
C ALA A 44 10.64 -59.29 25.87
N ARG A 45 9.85 -59.66 26.89
CA ARG A 45 8.44 -59.27 27.00
C ARG A 45 8.26 -57.77 27.18
N LEU A 46 9.07 -57.14 28.06
CA LEU A 46 9.06 -55.70 28.24
C LEU A 46 9.44 -54.98 26.95
N ALA A 47 10.52 -55.43 26.27
CA ALA A 47 10.93 -54.88 24.99
C ALA A 47 9.84 -54.99 23.91
N ALA A 48 9.12 -56.11 23.84
CA ALA A 48 7.99 -56.28 22.93
C ALA A 48 6.85 -55.30 23.25
N SER A 49 6.47 -55.16 24.53
CA SER A 49 5.45 -54.19 24.96
C SER A 49 5.84 -52.75 24.61
N PHE A 50 7.11 -52.37 24.81
CA PHE A 50 7.60 -51.05 24.43
C PHE A 50 7.54 -50.80 22.91
N LEU A 51 7.83 -51.83 22.10
CA LEU A 51 7.72 -51.73 20.64
C LEU A 51 6.26 -51.59 20.18
N GLU A 52 5.33 -52.32 20.79
CA GLU A 52 3.89 -52.18 20.50
C GLU A 52 3.37 -50.78 20.84
N ASP A 53 3.75 -50.24 22.00
CA ASP A 53 3.40 -48.88 22.39
C ASP A 53 4.03 -47.83 21.47
N ALA A 54 5.30 -48.00 21.08
CA ALA A 54 5.97 -47.10 20.15
C ALA A 54 5.27 -47.10 18.76
N CYS A 55 4.88 -48.26 18.25
CA CYS A 55 4.12 -48.38 17.00
C CYS A 55 2.76 -47.69 17.10
N ARG A 56 2.03 -47.89 18.21
CA ARG A 56 0.74 -47.22 18.45
C ARG A 56 0.87 -45.70 18.47
N ILE A 57 1.87 -45.18 19.19
CA ILE A 57 2.15 -43.74 19.25
C ILE A 57 2.50 -43.20 17.84
N ALA A 58 3.30 -43.92 17.06
CA ALA A 58 3.65 -43.51 15.70
C ALA A 58 2.43 -43.48 14.76
N ASP A 59 1.52 -44.44 14.88
CA ASP A 59 0.26 -44.47 14.14
C ASP A 59 -0.67 -43.31 14.52
N GLU A 60 -0.79 -43.01 15.82
CA GLU A 60 -1.56 -41.86 16.31
C GLU A 60 -0.99 -40.53 15.82
N GLN A 61 0.34 -40.37 15.88
CA GLN A 61 1.02 -39.19 15.34
C GLN A 61 0.81 -39.05 13.83
N THR A 62 0.86 -40.16 13.08
CA THR A 62 0.60 -40.16 11.63
C THR A 62 -0.84 -39.77 11.32
N LYS A 63 -1.82 -40.27 12.09
CA LYS A 63 -3.23 -39.89 11.96
C LYS A 63 -3.43 -38.40 12.28
N ALA A 64 -2.82 -37.90 13.36
CA ALA A 64 -2.88 -36.49 13.75
C ALA A 64 -2.25 -35.57 12.69
N ALA A 65 -1.12 -35.97 12.11
CA ALA A 65 -0.47 -35.24 11.03
C ALA A 65 -1.35 -35.17 9.77
N LYS A 66 -1.99 -36.29 9.37
CA LYS A 66 -2.94 -36.32 8.25
C LYS A 66 -4.16 -35.43 8.49
N ALA A 67 -4.74 -35.47 9.69
CA ALA A 67 -5.87 -34.63 10.06
C ALA A 67 -5.50 -33.13 10.02
N THR A 68 -4.31 -32.78 10.51
CA THR A 68 -3.78 -31.40 10.46
C THR A 68 -3.59 -30.94 9.02
N ALA A 69 -2.99 -31.76 8.16
CA ALA A 69 -2.82 -31.45 6.74
C ALA A 69 -4.16 -31.22 6.02
N GLN A 70 -5.18 -32.03 6.34
CA GLN A 70 -6.53 -31.86 5.81
C GLN A 70 -7.20 -30.57 6.30
N ALA A 71 -7.03 -30.20 7.57
CA ALA A 71 -7.53 -28.94 8.12
C ALA A 71 -6.88 -27.73 7.44
N ILE A 72 -5.55 -27.74 7.26
CA ILE A 72 -4.83 -26.67 6.54
C ILE A 72 -5.34 -26.54 5.11
N LYS A 73 -5.57 -27.66 4.40
CA LYS A 73 -6.14 -27.64 3.05
C LYS A 73 -7.54 -27.02 3.02
N ALA A 74 -8.38 -27.31 4.02
CA ALA A 74 -9.72 -26.75 4.11
C ALA A 74 -9.70 -25.23 4.39
N VAL A 75 -8.81 -24.76 5.27
CA VAL A 75 -8.64 -23.33 5.55
C VAL A 75 -8.21 -22.57 4.30
N ARG A 76 -7.21 -23.06 3.56
CA ARG A 76 -6.76 -22.43 2.30
C ARG A 76 -7.88 -22.32 1.26
N ALA A 77 -8.72 -23.35 1.14
CA ALA A 77 -9.87 -23.31 0.23
C ALA A 77 -10.94 -22.27 0.65
N VAL A 78 -11.07 -21.96 1.94
CA VAL A 78 -11.94 -20.88 2.43
C VAL A 78 -11.31 -19.52 2.17
N GLU A 79 -10.00 -19.36 2.39
CA GLU A 79 -9.27 -18.12 2.08
C GLU A 79 -9.38 -17.74 0.60
N GLU A 80 -9.18 -18.70 -0.32
CA GLU A 80 -9.34 -18.49 -1.76
C GLU A 80 -10.75 -18.02 -2.13
N LYS A 81 -11.79 -18.58 -1.50
CA LYS A 81 -13.18 -18.14 -1.71
C LYS A 81 -13.42 -16.71 -1.22
N ILE A 82 -12.90 -16.37 -0.04
CA ILE A 82 -13.02 -15.00 0.52
C ILE A 82 -12.32 -13.99 -0.38
N LEU A 83 -11.12 -14.31 -0.86
CA LEU A 83 -10.36 -13.47 -1.80
C LEU A 83 -11.14 -13.27 -3.11
N ALA A 84 -11.64 -14.34 -3.71
CA ALA A 84 -12.44 -14.26 -4.94
C ALA A 84 -13.72 -13.43 -4.76
N GLU A 85 -14.40 -13.54 -3.62
CA GLU A 85 -15.58 -12.73 -3.32
C GLU A 85 -15.22 -11.24 -3.11
N ALA A 86 -14.11 -10.96 -2.44
CA ALA A 86 -13.62 -9.59 -2.24
C ALA A 86 -13.22 -8.93 -3.57
N GLU A 87 -12.58 -9.66 -4.48
CA GLU A 87 -12.26 -9.20 -5.84
C GLU A 87 -13.55 -8.93 -6.63
N ALA A 88 -14.52 -9.84 -6.59
CA ALA A 88 -15.82 -9.67 -7.25
C ALA A 88 -16.57 -8.43 -6.73
N ARG A 89 -16.58 -8.21 -5.41
CA ARG A 89 -17.16 -7.01 -4.78
C ARG A 89 -16.43 -5.74 -5.23
N THR A 90 -15.10 -5.76 -5.25
CA THR A 90 -14.28 -4.63 -5.70
C THR A 90 -14.61 -4.26 -7.14
N LEU A 91 -14.68 -5.24 -8.04
CA LEU A 91 -15.05 -5.04 -9.43
C LEU A 91 -16.49 -4.51 -9.58
N PHE A 92 -17.42 -5.03 -8.77
CA PHE A 92 -18.81 -4.52 -8.74
C PHE A 92 -18.88 -3.04 -8.34
N TYR A 93 -18.18 -2.64 -7.27
CA TYR A 93 -18.12 -1.23 -6.86
C TYR A 93 -17.44 -0.35 -7.89
N GLN A 94 -16.38 -0.82 -8.55
CA GLN A 94 -15.74 -0.10 -9.66
C GLN A 94 -16.70 0.12 -10.83
N ARG A 95 -17.50 -0.89 -11.20
CA ARG A 95 -18.52 -0.78 -12.26
C ARG A 95 -19.65 0.17 -11.86
N LEU A 96 -20.14 0.09 -10.63
CA LEU A 96 -21.13 1.02 -10.10
C LEU A 96 -20.61 2.47 -10.08
N ALA A 97 -19.39 2.68 -9.59
CA ALA A 97 -18.75 3.99 -9.61
C ALA A 97 -18.60 4.51 -11.04
N THR A 98 -18.14 3.66 -11.98
CA THR A 98 -17.98 4.03 -13.39
C THR A 98 -19.32 4.38 -14.03
N SER A 99 -20.39 3.63 -13.79
CA SER A 99 -21.72 3.87 -14.37
C SER A 99 -22.43 5.10 -13.80
N ALA A 100 -22.35 5.31 -12.48
CA ALA A 100 -22.88 6.51 -11.82
C ALA A 100 -22.08 7.76 -12.23
N CYS A 101 -20.75 7.66 -12.28
CA CYS A 101 -19.89 8.71 -12.81
C CYS A 101 -20.16 8.94 -14.30
N ALA A 102 -20.40 7.91 -15.12
CA ALA A 102 -20.68 8.08 -16.54
C ALA A 102 -21.97 8.90 -16.79
N ARG A 103 -23.06 8.62 -16.06
CA ARG A 103 -24.30 9.42 -16.17
C ARG A 103 -24.11 10.86 -15.69
N LYS A 104 -23.42 11.07 -14.56
CA LYS A 104 -23.10 12.42 -14.06
C LYS A 104 -22.16 13.17 -15.01
N ASN A 105 -21.20 12.47 -15.61
CA ASN A 105 -20.26 13.01 -16.58
C ASN A 105 -20.94 13.41 -17.89
N LEU A 106 -21.98 12.70 -18.36
CA LEU A 106 -22.72 13.10 -19.56
C LEU A 106 -23.42 14.46 -19.36
N LYS A 107 -24.14 14.64 -18.25
CA LYS A 107 -24.78 15.93 -17.92
C LYS A 107 -23.74 17.04 -17.74
N PHE A 108 -22.64 16.74 -17.05
CA PHE A 108 -21.57 17.71 -16.84
C PHE A 108 -20.86 18.11 -18.13
N ARG A 109 -20.62 17.16 -19.05
CA ARG A 109 -20.04 17.45 -20.37
C ARG A 109 -20.97 18.30 -21.24
N SER A 110 -22.27 18.01 -21.23
CA SER A 110 -23.26 18.87 -21.91
C SER A 110 -23.19 20.28 -21.33
N PHE A 111 -23.21 20.41 -20.00
CA PHE A 111 -23.11 21.70 -19.34
C PHE A 111 -21.81 22.47 -19.68
N ILE A 112 -20.65 21.80 -19.70
CA ILE A 112 -19.38 22.41 -20.14
C ILE A 112 -19.52 22.91 -21.58
N LYS A 113 -20.01 22.05 -22.48
CA LYS A 113 -20.18 22.38 -23.90
C LYS A 113 -21.10 23.59 -24.08
N ASP A 114 -22.30 23.55 -23.51
CA ASP A 114 -23.30 24.61 -23.60
C ASP A 114 -22.74 25.94 -23.05
N THR A 115 -21.97 25.88 -21.96
CA THR A 115 -21.33 27.07 -21.37
C THR A 115 -20.22 27.63 -22.27
N ILE A 116 -19.38 26.76 -22.86
CA ILE A 116 -18.32 27.17 -23.80
C ILE A 116 -18.94 27.80 -25.04
N GLU A 117 -20.01 27.22 -25.60
CA GLU A 117 -20.72 27.79 -26.75
C GLU A 117 -21.30 29.19 -26.44
N GLN A 118 -21.82 29.40 -25.23
CA GLN A 118 -22.40 30.69 -24.83
C GLN A 118 -21.38 31.76 -24.48
N SER A 119 -20.27 31.40 -23.83
CA SER A 119 -19.35 32.37 -23.20
C SER A 119 -17.90 32.30 -23.72
N GLY A 120 -17.59 31.31 -24.55
CA GLY A 120 -16.26 31.00 -25.08
C GLY A 120 -15.41 30.13 -24.17
N PHE A 121 -15.69 30.06 -22.86
CA PHE A 121 -15.01 29.17 -21.93
C PHE A 121 -15.80 28.98 -20.62
N ILE A 122 -15.56 27.89 -19.92
CA ILE A 122 -16.00 27.70 -18.54
C ILE A 122 -14.81 27.69 -17.59
N MET A 123 -14.98 28.26 -16.39
CA MET A 123 -14.01 28.13 -15.30
C MET A 123 -14.39 26.95 -14.41
N ILE A 124 -13.50 25.97 -14.31
CA ILE A 124 -13.62 24.85 -13.38
C ILE A 124 -12.96 25.24 -12.06
N ASN A 125 -13.70 25.08 -10.96
CA ASN A 125 -13.15 25.27 -9.61
C ASN A 125 -12.82 23.89 -9.03
N THR A 126 -11.58 23.70 -8.60
CA THR A 126 -11.17 22.51 -7.88
C THR A 126 -10.85 22.91 -6.45
N HIS A 127 -11.67 22.43 -5.52
CA HIS A 127 -11.41 22.53 -4.10
C HIS A 127 -10.71 21.25 -3.67
N HIS A 128 -9.58 21.37 -2.98
CA HIS A 128 -9.04 20.23 -2.26
C HIS A 128 -9.92 20.03 -1.03
N SER A 129 -10.70 18.95 -1.01
CA SER A 129 -11.41 18.53 0.20
C SER A 129 -10.41 17.89 1.18
N SER A 130 -9.37 18.62 1.59
CA SER A 130 -8.61 18.22 2.76
C SER A 130 -9.49 18.55 3.97
N ARG A 131 -9.56 17.65 4.95
CA ARG A 131 -10.24 17.91 6.24
C ARG A 131 -9.50 18.95 7.09
N ASP A 132 -8.50 19.61 6.52
CA ASP A 132 -7.62 20.52 7.20
C ASP A 132 -7.92 21.95 6.73
N PRO A 133 -8.63 22.76 7.53
CA PRO A 133 -9.05 24.11 7.16
C PRO A 133 -7.88 25.09 6.96
N ILE A 134 -6.66 24.69 7.32
CA ILE A 134 -5.43 25.45 7.10
C ILE A 134 -4.87 25.21 5.68
N MET A 135 -5.48 24.33 4.87
CA MET A 135 -4.91 23.81 3.61
C MET A 135 -5.86 23.92 2.39
N ASP A 136 -6.67 24.98 2.25
CA ASP A 136 -7.51 25.17 1.05
C ASP A 136 -6.73 25.77 -0.13
N THR A 137 -5.85 24.97 -0.73
CA THR A 137 -5.19 25.33 -2.01
C THR A 137 -6.15 25.15 -3.17
N SER A 138 -7.25 25.91 -3.18
CA SER A 138 -8.16 25.92 -4.32
C SER A 138 -7.44 26.43 -5.56
N PHE A 139 -7.63 25.73 -6.67
CA PHE A 139 -7.17 26.17 -7.98
C PHE A 139 -8.31 26.20 -8.97
N ARG A 140 -8.15 27.01 -9.99
CA ARG A 140 -9.18 27.28 -11.00
C ARG A 140 -8.54 27.27 -12.35
N TYR A 141 -9.23 26.71 -13.33
CA TYR A 141 -8.70 26.69 -14.67
C TYR A 141 -9.79 26.78 -15.72
N THR A 142 -9.40 27.17 -16.94
CA THR A 142 -10.33 27.29 -18.06
C THR A 142 -10.53 25.94 -18.76
N VAL A 143 -11.72 25.76 -19.32
CA VAL A 143 -11.98 24.80 -20.40
C VAL A 143 -12.68 25.59 -21.49
N GLY A 144 -12.12 25.61 -22.70
CA GLY A 144 -12.66 26.34 -23.85
C GLY A 144 -11.56 27.00 -24.67
N PHE A 145 -10.45 27.39 -24.04
CA PHE A 145 -9.37 28.13 -24.71
C PHE A 145 -8.72 27.30 -25.80
N THR A 146 -8.64 25.99 -25.62
CA THR A 146 -8.11 25.06 -26.63
C THR A 146 -8.90 25.11 -27.94
N GLU A 147 -10.21 25.38 -27.91
CA GLU A 147 -11.03 25.52 -29.14
C GLU A 147 -10.71 26.82 -29.88
N LEU A 148 -10.21 27.83 -29.17
CA LEU A 148 -9.76 29.11 -29.71
C LEU A 148 -8.29 29.07 -30.17
N GLY A 149 -7.65 27.89 -30.15
CA GLY A 149 -6.23 27.75 -30.47
C GLY A 149 -5.29 28.23 -29.34
N LEU A 150 -5.79 28.39 -28.12
CA LEU A 150 -5.03 28.88 -26.97
C LEU A 150 -4.77 27.76 -25.94
N PRO A 151 -3.70 27.85 -25.15
CA PRO A 151 -3.54 26.98 -23.98
C PRO A 151 -4.60 27.30 -22.92
N GLU A 152 -5.02 26.29 -22.15
CA GLU A 152 -5.86 26.52 -20.97
C GLU A 152 -5.08 27.31 -19.92
N LEU A 153 -5.78 28.17 -19.18
CA LEU A 153 -5.19 28.98 -18.13
C LEU A 153 -5.51 28.40 -16.76
N LEU A 154 -4.51 28.29 -15.89
CA LEU A 154 -4.62 27.83 -14.50
C LEU A 154 -4.25 28.96 -13.55
N ILE A 155 -5.00 29.14 -12.47
CA ILE A 155 -4.67 30.07 -11.39
C ILE A 155 -4.86 29.38 -10.04
N VAL A 156 -3.88 29.55 -9.14
CA VAL A 156 -3.79 28.84 -7.86
C VAL A 156 -3.85 29.83 -6.71
N GLY A 157 -4.58 29.49 -5.65
CA GLY A 157 -4.57 30.24 -4.39
C GLY A 157 -5.21 31.64 -4.47
N GLN A 158 -6.05 31.89 -5.47
CA GLN A 158 -6.77 33.16 -5.63
C GLN A 158 -8.26 32.97 -5.39
N THR A 159 -8.94 34.00 -4.88
CA THR A 159 -10.40 33.96 -4.72
C THR A 159 -11.10 33.70 -6.05
N ARG A 160 -12.28 33.07 -6.01
CA ARG A 160 -13.08 32.80 -7.23
C ARG A 160 -13.35 34.06 -8.05
N LYS A 161 -13.64 35.18 -7.37
CA LYS A 161 -13.94 36.46 -8.02
C LYS A 161 -12.72 37.01 -8.75
N LEU A 162 -11.55 37.04 -8.08
CA LEU A 162 -10.32 37.54 -8.68
C LEU A 162 -9.85 36.65 -9.83
N ALA A 163 -9.83 35.34 -9.63
CA ALA A 163 -9.48 34.37 -10.66
C ALA A 163 -10.32 34.54 -11.93
N ARG A 164 -11.65 34.58 -11.77
CA ARG A 164 -12.56 34.81 -12.89
C ARG A 164 -12.27 36.12 -13.59
N HIS A 165 -12.15 37.22 -12.82
CA HIS A 165 -11.89 38.55 -13.37
C HIS A 165 -10.61 38.59 -14.21
N MET A 166 -9.51 38.02 -13.72
CA MET A 166 -8.25 37.97 -14.46
C MET A 166 -8.35 37.14 -15.73
N LEU A 167 -8.96 35.95 -15.66
CA LEU A 167 -9.10 35.04 -16.81
C LEU A 167 -9.99 35.65 -17.90
N GLU A 168 -11.10 36.30 -17.53
CA GLU A 168 -11.96 37.01 -18.48
C GLU A 168 -11.22 38.18 -19.15
N HIS A 169 -10.42 38.93 -18.40
CA HIS A 169 -9.61 40.03 -18.96
C HIS A 169 -8.53 39.52 -19.91
N LEU A 170 -7.82 38.43 -19.58
CA LEU A 170 -6.84 37.82 -20.48
C LEU A 170 -7.48 37.41 -21.80
N LEU A 171 -8.67 36.80 -21.76
CA LEU A 171 -9.39 36.43 -22.99
C LEU A 171 -9.82 37.66 -23.80
N LYS A 172 -10.36 38.68 -23.12
CA LYS A 172 -10.81 39.92 -23.76
C LYS A 172 -9.65 40.66 -24.44
N ASP A 173 -8.52 40.79 -23.76
CA ASP A 173 -7.34 41.46 -24.29
C ASP A 173 -6.72 40.67 -25.45
N HIS A 174 -6.75 39.33 -25.39
CA HIS A 174 -6.35 38.49 -26.52
C HIS A 174 -7.28 38.65 -27.72
N LYS A 175 -8.60 38.54 -27.53
CA LYS A 175 -9.60 38.68 -28.60
C LYS A 175 -9.56 40.06 -29.28
N SER A 176 -9.25 41.11 -28.52
CA SER A 176 -9.13 42.47 -29.06
C SER A 176 -7.76 42.77 -29.69
N GLY A 177 -6.81 41.83 -29.65
CA GLY A 177 -5.45 42.02 -30.15
C GLY A 177 -4.58 42.95 -29.30
N LYS A 178 -5.10 43.51 -28.19
CA LYS A 178 -4.38 44.46 -27.34
C LYS A 178 -3.20 43.81 -26.63
N ARG A 179 -3.41 42.62 -26.07
CA ARG A 179 -2.38 41.82 -25.38
C ARG A 179 -2.64 40.35 -25.65
N PRO A 180 -2.06 39.77 -26.71
CA PRO A 180 -2.26 38.35 -26.98
C PRO A 180 -1.67 37.51 -25.85
N ILE A 181 -2.41 36.47 -25.43
CA ILE A 181 -1.86 35.42 -24.58
C ILE A 181 -0.69 34.77 -25.33
N ASN A 182 0.51 34.93 -24.79
CA ASN A 182 1.74 34.40 -25.36
C ASN A 182 2.13 33.12 -24.61
N PRO A 183 2.28 31.97 -25.29
CA PRO A 183 2.66 30.72 -24.65
C PRO A 183 4.13 30.65 -24.23
N ILE A 184 4.93 31.68 -24.48
CA ILE A 184 6.32 31.78 -24.01
C ILE A 184 6.34 31.74 -22.47
N ASP A 185 7.14 30.84 -21.92
CA ASP A 185 7.32 30.71 -20.48
C ASP A 185 7.92 31.99 -19.88
N GLY A 186 7.34 32.45 -18.76
CA GLY A 186 7.78 33.67 -18.08
C GLY A 186 7.22 34.97 -18.67
N PHE A 187 6.31 34.91 -19.65
CA PHE A 187 5.72 36.11 -20.25
C PHE A 187 4.95 36.95 -19.22
N ARG A 188 5.36 38.21 -19.03
CA ARG A 188 4.70 39.15 -18.10
C ARG A 188 3.59 39.91 -18.81
N THR A 189 2.44 40.04 -18.17
CA THR A 189 1.29 40.78 -18.69
C THR A 189 0.49 41.42 -17.56
N VAL A 190 -0.56 42.16 -17.92
CA VAL A 190 -1.49 42.75 -16.97
C VAL A 190 -2.90 42.25 -17.29
N ALA A 191 -3.57 41.67 -16.30
CA ALA A 191 -4.89 41.08 -16.40
C ALA A 191 -5.79 41.60 -15.28
N GLY A 192 -6.93 42.22 -15.63
CA GLY A 192 -7.86 42.75 -14.62
C GLY A 192 -7.22 43.79 -13.69
N GLY A 193 -6.25 44.57 -14.20
CA GLY A 193 -5.50 45.54 -13.39
C GLY A 193 -4.33 44.98 -12.57
N HIS A 194 -4.10 43.66 -12.59
CA HIS A 194 -3.01 43.02 -11.87
C HIS A 194 -1.86 42.62 -12.80
N VAL A 195 -0.62 42.94 -12.42
CA VAL A 195 0.57 42.37 -13.07
C VAL A 195 0.61 40.88 -12.77
N CYS A 196 0.83 40.05 -13.79
CA CYS A 196 1.00 38.61 -13.63
C CYS A 196 2.04 38.07 -14.61
N MET A 197 2.47 36.84 -14.35
CA MET A 197 3.37 36.08 -15.22
C MET A 197 2.67 34.82 -15.71
N LEU A 198 2.80 34.51 -16.99
CA LEU A 198 2.35 33.26 -17.57
C LEU A 198 3.50 32.26 -17.58
N ARG A 199 3.27 31.09 -16.98
CA ARG A 199 4.26 30.00 -16.89
C ARG A 199 3.75 28.76 -17.59
N GLN A 200 4.55 28.17 -18.48
CA GLN A 200 4.15 26.96 -19.16
C GLN A 200 4.26 25.76 -18.22
N LEU A 201 3.19 24.96 -18.15
CA LEU A 201 3.23 23.73 -17.37
C LEU A 201 3.65 22.53 -18.21
N PRO A 202 4.49 21.63 -17.67
CA PRO A 202 4.81 20.36 -18.33
C PRO A 202 3.55 19.56 -18.66
N LYS A 203 3.40 19.12 -19.92
CA LYS A 203 2.20 18.42 -20.41
C LYS A 203 1.84 17.20 -19.56
N SER A 204 2.84 16.41 -19.16
CA SER A 204 2.69 15.19 -18.36
C SER A 204 2.06 15.49 -16.99
N LYS A 205 2.45 16.59 -16.35
CA LYS A 205 1.93 16.99 -15.04
C LYS A 205 0.55 17.62 -15.18
N ALA A 206 0.40 18.63 -16.04
CA ALA A 206 -0.84 19.39 -16.16
C ALA A 206 -2.05 18.49 -16.48
N ASN A 207 -1.92 17.62 -17.48
CA ASN A 207 -3.02 16.81 -18.00
C ASN A 207 -3.44 15.65 -17.10
N ASN A 208 -2.55 15.18 -16.22
CA ASN A 208 -2.82 14.02 -15.36
C ASN A 208 -3.26 14.42 -13.95
N THR A 209 -2.87 15.62 -13.49
CA THR A 209 -3.07 16.01 -12.07
C THR A 209 -3.97 17.22 -11.89
N VAL A 210 -3.90 18.21 -12.78
CA VAL A 210 -4.55 19.52 -12.56
C VAL A 210 -5.77 19.71 -13.45
N VAL A 211 -5.61 19.57 -14.78
CA VAL A 211 -6.65 19.92 -15.76
C VAL A 211 -7.33 18.69 -16.36
N PHE A 212 -7.54 17.65 -15.55
CA PHE A 212 -8.04 16.36 -16.06
C PHE A 212 -9.43 16.47 -16.70
N GLN A 213 -10.28 17.41 -16.26
CA GLN A 213 -11.59 17.63 -16.90
C GLN A 213 -11.45 18.26 -18.30
N ALA A 214 -10.48 19.17 -18.52
CA ALA A 214 -10.17 19.66 -19.85
C ALA A 214 -9.71 18.52 -20.78
N ARG A 215 -8.75 17.70 -20.31
CA ARG A 215 -8.25 16.53 -21.07
C ARG A 215 -9.40 15.58 -21.43
N ASP A 216 -10.28 15.25 -20.49
CA ASP A 216 -11.42 14.37 -20.75
C ASP A 216 -12.41 14.99 -21.73
N TYR A 217 -12.69 16.29 -21.62
CA TYR A 217 -13.55 17.03 -22.54
C TYR A 217 -13.00 16.96 -23.97
N TYR A 218 -11.74 17.34 -24.18
CA TYR A 218 -11.11 17.39 -25.50
C TYR A 218 -10.65 16.04 -26.07
N ARG A 219 -10.59 14.98 -25.25
CA ARG A 219 -10.05 13.66 -25.64
C ARG A 219 -8.61 13.71 -26.15
N ARG A 220 -7.83 14.72 -25.74
CA ARG A 220 -6.41 14.91 -26.09
C ARG A 220 -5.68 15.68 -25.01
N HIS A 221 -4.34 15.68 -25.08
CA HIS A 221 -3.54 16.55 -24.23
C HIS A 221 -3.77 18.02 -24.60
N VAL A 222 -3.92 18.87 -23.59
CA VAL A 222 -3.99 20.32 -23.73
C VAL A 222 -2.72 20.99 -23.23
N GLY A 223 -2.36 22.11 -23.87
CA GLY A 223 -1.36 23.02 -23.32
C GLY A 223 -1.96 23.79 -22.15
N VAL A 224 -1.17 24.06 -21.11
CA VAL A 224 -1.61 24.82 -19.95
C VAL A 224 -0.59 25.89 -19.60
N LEU A 225 -1.05 27.11 -19.39
CA LEU A 225 -0.28 28.18 -18.78
C LEU A 225 -0.82 28.48 -17.38
N GLN A 226 0.07 28.56 -16.41
CA GLN A 226 -0.26 29.06 -15.09
C GLN A 226 -0.15 30.59 -15.07
N VAL A 227 -1.21 31.25 -14.60
CA VAL A 227 -1.25 32.66 -14.27
C VAL A 227 -0.73 32.83 -12.84
N VAL A 228 0.47 33.37 -12.70
CA VAL A 228 1.14 33.59 -11.42
C VAL A 228 1.08 35.07 -11.07
N LEU A 229 0.52 35.38 -9.90
CA LEU A 229 0.50 36.74 -9.37
C LEU A 229 1.73 36.95 -8.48
N PRO A 230 2.34 38.14 -8.54
CA PRO A 230 3.24 38.56 -7.49
C PRO A 230 2.44 38.95 -6.23
N ASP A 231 3.15 39.01 -5.11
CA ASP A 231 2.65 39.54 -3.85
C ASP A 231 2.58 41.08 -3.84
N SER A 232 2.22 41.64 -2.68
CA SER A 232 2.10 43.09 -2.50
C SER A 232 3.40 43.86 -2.74
N ARG A 233 4.55 43.17 -2.68
CA ARG A 233 5.89 43.73 -2.90
C ARG A 233 6.46 43.35 -4.27
N GLY A 234 5.66 42.80 -5.17
CA GLY A 234 6.09 42.44 -6.52
C GLY A 234 6.90 41.13 -6.60
N ARG A 235 6.98 40.35 -5.53
CA ARG A 235 7.72 39.07 -5.48
C ARG A 235 6.81 37.94 -5.94
N TYR A 236 7.35 36.94 -6.62
CA TYR A 236 6.64 35.75 -7.06
C TYR A 236 6.83 34.57 -6.08
N PRO A 237 6.06 33.49 -6.20
CA PRO A 237 6.14 32.35 -5.28
C PRO A 237 7.53 31.72 -5.11
N TRP A 238 8.41 31.84 -6.11
CA TRP A 238 9.79 31.36 -6.05
C TRP A 238 10.79 32.37 -5.46
N ASP A 239 10.37 33.61 -5.22
CA ASP A 239 11.25 34.63 -4.66
C ASP A 239 11.34 34.48 -3.14
N ILE A 240 12.55 34.72 -2.61
CA ILE A 240 12.78 34.69 -1.17
C ILE A 240 11.90 35.75 -0.50
N ARG A 241 11.25 35.36 0.61
CA ARG A 241 10.36 36.21 1.42
C ARG A 241 9.03 36.58 0.76
N PHE A 242 8.62 35.89 -0.32
CA PHE A 242 7.27 36.02 -0.87
C PHE A 242 6.22 36.02 0.27
N ASP A 243 5.43 37.10 0.37
CA ASP A 243 4.38 37.27 1.38
C ASP A 243 2.98 36.94 0.84
N GLY A 244 2.92 36.41 -0.39
CA GLY A 244 1.71 36.27 -1.18
C GLY A 244 1.01 34.92 -1.11
N PHE A 245 0.54 34.53 0.07
CA PHE A 245 -0.72 33.80 0.26
C PHE A 245 -1.17 34.22 1.67
N ASP A 246 -2.43 34.60 1.90
CA ASP A 246 -2.89 34.94 3.26
C ASP A 246 -2.63 33.73 4.20
N VAL A 247 -1.56 33.85 5.00
CA VAL A 247 -0.95 32.78 5.81
C VAL A 247 -1.77 32.41 7.05
N SER A 248 -2.98 32.96 7.22
CA SER A 248 -3.97 32.30 8.09
C SER A 248 -4.45 30.94 7.53
N GLN A 249 -4.11 30.60 6.28
CA GLN A 249 -4.54 29.36 5.59
C GLN A 249 -3.45 28.69 4.72
N VAL A 250 -2.19 28.65 5.15
CA VAL A 250 -1.10 28.10 4.31
C VAL A 250 -0.22 27.15 5.12
N GLY A 251 -0.74 25.96 5.40
CA GLY A 251 0.13 24.81 5.25
C GLY A 251 0.03 24.38 3.79
N ILE A 252 1.15 24.38 3.08
CA ILE A 252 1.21 23.68 1.81
C ILE A 252 2.42 22.77 1.86
N GLN A 253 2.12 21.52 1.53
CA GLN A 253 3.02 20.44 1.22
C GLN A 253 4.16 20.88 0.31
N GLU A 254 5.36 20.48 0.69
CA GLU A 254 6.60 20.60 -0.09
C GLU A 254 6.45 20.14 -1.55
N SER A 255 5.49 19.29 -1.95
CA SER A 255 5.40 18.81 -3.34
C SER A 255 4.80 19.79 -4.35
N VAL A 256 3.87 20.68 -3.94
CA VAL A 256 3.29 21.72 -4.81
C VAL A 256 4.06 23.04 -4.65
N VAL A 257 4.62 23.31 -3.45
CA VAL A 257 5.50 24.46 -3.25
C VAL A 257 6.86 24.25 -3.89
N ASN A 258 7.50 23.07 -3.78
CA ASN A 258 8.75 22.80 -4.53
C ASN A 258 8.53 22.94 -6.04
N TRP A 259 7.33 22.62 -6.55
CA TRP A 259 6.94 22.84 -7.94
C TRP A 259 6.79 24.32 -8.35
N LEU A 260 6.44 25.20 -7.41
CA LEU A 260 6.34 26.65 -7.61
C LEU A 260 7.65 27.38 -7.32
N THR A 261 8.53 26.82 -6.48
CA THR A 261 9.79 27.44 -6.03
C THR A 261 11.02 26.99 -6.79
N GLU A 262 10.95 25.86 -7.52
CA GLU A 262 11.90 25.54 -8.58
C GLU A 262 11.72 26.58 -9.69
N GLY A 263 12.36 27.74 -9.53
CA GLY A 263 12.49 28.74 -10.59
C GLY A 263 13.07 28.11 -11.87
N PRO A 264 13.09 28.85 -13.01
CA PRO A 264 13.83 28.39 -14.17
C PRO A 264 15.26 27.97 -13.74
N PRO A 265 15.87 26.95 -14.38
CA PRO A 265 17.30 26.69 -14.17
C PRO A 265 17.99 28.04 -14.30
N ARG A 266 18.72 28.47 -13.26
CA ARG A 266 19.49 29.71 -13.35
C ARG A 266 20.35 29.56 -14.59
N GLU A 267 20.06 30.33 -15.64
CA GLU A 267 21.00 30.49 -16.75
C GLU A 267 22.30 30.90 -16.07
N GLN A 268 23.27 29.98 -16.07
CA GLN A 268 24.63 30.32 -15.68
C GLN A 268 25.01 31.44 -16.65
N ALA A 269 25.19 32.64 -16.12
CA ALA A 269 25.69 33.75 -16.91
C ALA A 269 26.95 33.26 -17.65
N PRO A 270 27.07 33.52 -18.96
CA PRO A 270 28.27 33.16 -19.68
C PRO A 270 29.47 33.80 -18.97
N HIS A 271 30.36 32.95 -18.46
CA HIS A 271 31.67 33.33 -17.92
C HIS A 271 32.58 33.82 -19.03
#